data_AF-A0A7W0JKC3-F1
#
_entry.id   AF-A0A7W0JKC3-F1
#
_cell.length_a   1.000
_cell.length_b   1.000
_cell.length_c   1.000
_cell.angle_alpha   90.00
_cell.angle_beta   90.00
_cell.angle_gamma   90.00
#
_symmetry.space_group_name_H-M   'P 1'
#
loop_
_entity.id
_entity.type
_entity.pdbx_description
1 polymer ?
#
loop_
_entity_poly.entity_id
_entity_poly.type
_entity_poly.pdbx_seq_one_letter_code
_entity_poly.pdbx_strand_id
1 'polypeptide(L)'
;MPDTPTGKETPDVVEKTCRVVLEVTVRIRQITRESVAGHFTADESGGGLPWEWAERQNRLLLALLKDEEKSARFLAMIAGDGLGLLLESEHVGMVSDEEDELWEEVYAGMGREDVAFFRAARRDGILGENIELIHEAIAVDWKGAEIEEVRVV
;
A
#
# COMPACT_ATOMS: atom_id res chain seq x y z
N MET A 1 -48.34 -34.61 27.05
CA MET A 1 -47.19 -34.59 26.11
C MET A 1 -46.43 -33.31 26.39
N PRO A 2 -45.13 -33.34 26.69
CA PRO A 2 -44.36 -32.11 26.81
C PRO A 2 -43.96 -31.64 25.41
N ASP A 3 -44.31 -30.39 25.09
CA ASP A 3 -43.83 -29.69 23.91
C ASP A 3 -42.31 -29.57 23.98
N THR A 4 -41.64 -30.01 22.92
CA THR A 4 -40.20 -29.83 22.76
C THR A 4 -39.96 -28.71 21.75
N PRO A 5 -39.61 -27.49 22.17
CA PRO A 5 -39.07 -26.51 21.24
C PRO A 5 -37.58 -26.82 21.06
N THR A 6 -37.22 -27.46 19.95
CA THR A 6 -35.83 -27.51 19.47
C THR A 6 -35.70 -26.66 18.21
N GLY A 7 -36.12 -25.39 18.31
CA GLY A 7 -35.67 -24.36 17.39
C GLY A 7 -34.28 -23.93 17.82
N LYS A 8 -33.23 -24.56 17.28
CA LYS A 8 -31.92 -23.90 17.27
C LYS A 8 -32.05 -22.75 16.28
N GLU A 9 -32.33 -21.56 16.80
CA GLU A 9 -32.22 -20.33 16.01
C GLU A 9 -30.79 -20.24 15.51
N THR A 10 -30.62 -20.37 14.20
CA THR A 10 -29.34 -20.13 13.56
C THR A 10 -29.15 -18.62 13.57
N PRO A 11 -28.05 -18.08 14.12
CA PRO A 11 -27.87 -16.64 14.16
C PRO A 11 -27.82 -16.06 12.74
N ASP A 12 -28.58 -14.99 12.51
CA ASP A 12 -28.65 -14.29 11.22
C ASP A 12 -27.31 -13.67 10.81
N VAL A 13 -26.43 -13.39 11.78
CA VAL A 13 -25.06 -12.91 11.58
C VAL A 13 -24.15 -13.58 12.61
N VAL A 14 -23.00 -14.08 12.17
CA VAL A 14 -21.93 -14.57 13.04
C VAL A 14 -20.74 -13.65 12.90
N GLU A 15 -20.46 -12.86 13.94
CA GLU A 15 -19.28 -12.01 13.98
C GLU A 15 -18.11 -12.74 14.62
N LYS A 16 -16.96 -12.70 13.95
CA LYS A 16 -15.70 -13.24 14.47
C LYS A 16 -14.59 -12.25 14.21
N THR A 17 -13.80 -12.00 15.25
CA THR A 17 -12.58 -11.22 15.16
C THR A 17 -11.39 -12.17 15.11
N CYS A 18 -10.60 -12.09 14.05
CA CYS A 18 -9.41 -12.90 13.86
C CYS A 18 -8.15 -12.03 13.98
N ARG A 19 -7.14 -12.50 14.72
CA ARG A 19 -5.76 -12.01 14.56
C ARG A 19 -5.05 -12.94 13.58
N VAL A 20 -4.56 -12.35 12.49
CA VAL A 20 -3.87 -13.07 11.42
C VAL A 20 -2.43 -12.61 11.37
N VAL A 21 -1.51 -13.56 11.28
CA VAL A 21 -0.11 -13.33 10.93
C VAL A 21 0.07 -13.69 9.47
N LEU A 22 0.63 -12.73 8.72
CA LEU A 22 0.91 -12.88 7.30
C LEU A 22 2.42 -12.95 7.09
N GLU A 23 2.87 -13.97 6.39
CA GLU A 23 4.24 -14.08 5.95
C GLU A 23 4.32 -13.65 4.47
N VAL A 24 5.01 -12.54 4.22
CA VAL A 24 5.22 -12.00 2.88
C VAL A 24 6.71 -11.75 2.64
N THR A 25 7.14 -11.93 1.40
CA THR A 25 8.43 -11.45 0.93
C THR A 25 8.19 -10.28 0.01
N VAL A 26 8.68 -9.10 0.40
CA VAL A 26 8.60 -7.91 -0.44
C VAL A 26 9.95 -7.69 -1.11
N ARG A 27 9.93 -7.54 -2.43
CA ARG A 27 11.10 -7.18 -3.24
C ARG A 27 10.89 -5.81 -3.81
N ILE A 28 11.82 -4.91 -3.50
CA ILE A 28 11.79 -3.55 -4.02
C ILE A 28 12.94 -3.42 -5.02
N ARG A 29 12.61 -3.07 -6.25
CA ARG A 29 13.54 -2.92 -7.36
C ARG A 29 13.78 -1.44 -7.62
N GLN A 30 14.96 -1.13 -8.15
CA GLN A 30 15.21 0.20 -8.68
C GLN A 30 14.32 0.42 -9.92
N ILE A 31 13.70 1.60 -10.01
CA ILE A 31 13.02 2.06 -11.22
C ILE A 31 14.09 2.38 -12.26
N THR A 32 14.05 1.71 -13.41
CA THR A 32 15.01 1.86 -14.48
C THR A 32 14.39 2.56 -15.68
N ARG A 33 15.21 3.07 -16.61
CA ARG A 33 14.69 3.63 -17.88
C ARG A 33 13.87 2.62 -18.66
N GLU A 34 14.22 1.35 -18.53
CA GLU A 34 13.55 0.24 -19.19
C GLU A 34 12.20 -0.07 -18.54
N SER A 35 12.09 -0.05 -17.21
CA SER A 35 10.79 -0.22 -16.51
C SER A 35 9.83 0.95 -16.74
N VAL A 36 10.39 2.12 -17.02
CA VAL A 36 9.66 3.35 -17.38
C VAL A 36 9.07 3.25 -18.80
N ALA A 37 9.74 2.58 -19.74
CA ALA A 37 9.43 2.62 -21.18
C ALA A 37 8.05 2.05 -21.62
N GLY A 38 7.24 1.51 -20.70
CA GLY A 38 5.88 1.02 -20.95
C GLY A 38 4.75 1.80 -20.27
N HIS A 39 5.07 2.74 -19.36
CA HIS A 39 4.08 3.44 -18.51
C HIS A 39 3.80 4.86 -18.97
N PHE A 40 4.64 5.40 -19.86
CA PHE A 40 4.40 6.68 -20.48
C PHE A 40 3.58 6.47 -21.76
N THR A 41 2.25 6.52 -21.65
CA THR A 41 1.50 7.09 -22.76
C THR A 41 1.90 8.56 -22.86
N ALA A 42 2.61 8.90 -23.94
CA ALA A 42 2.72 10.30 -24.33
C ALA A 42 1.29 10.87 -24.35
N ASP A 43 1.03 11.95 -23.61
CA ASP A 43 -0.18 12.72 -23.85
C ASP A 43 -0.13 13.25 -25.30
N GLU A 44 -1.24 13.74 -25.83
CA GLU A 44 -1.28 14.32 -27.18
C GLU A 44 -0.30 15.52 -27.35
N SER A 45 0.32 15.97 -26.26
CA SER A 45 1.35 17.01 -26.13
C SER A 45 2.80 16.47 -26.06
N GLY A 46 3.02 15.15 -25.97
CA GLY A 46 4.35 14.52 -25.86
C GLY A 46 5.06 14.62 -24.50
N GLY A 47 4.35 15.01 -23.44
CA GLY A 47 4.89 15.29 -22.11
C GLY A 47 4.68 14.16 -21.09
N GLY A 48 5.07 12.93 -21.41
CA GLY A 48 5.23 11.90 -20.37
C GLY A 48 6.19 12.41 -19.27
N LEU A 49 5.99 12.01 -18.00
CA LEU A 49 6.85 12.53 -16.94
C LEU A 49 8.33 12.27 -17.28
N PRO A 50 9.19 13.30 -17.26
CA PRO A 50 10.59 13.14 -17.61
C PRO A 50 11.26 12.07 -16.75
N TRP A 51 12.32 11.42 -17.26
CA TRP A 51 13.16 10.49 -16.49
C TRP A 51 13.56 11.00 -15.10
N GLU A 52 13.66 12.32 -14.95
CA GLU A 52 13.82 13.01 -13.68
C GLU A 52 12.81 12.58 -12.60
N TRP A 53 11.54 12.35 -12.97
CA TRP A 53 10.51 11.87 -12.06
C TRP A 53 10.84 10.48 -11.51
N ALA A 54 11.21 9.54 -12.37
CA ALA A 54 11.63 8.20 -11.97
C ALA A 54 12.90 8.22 -11.10
N GLU A 55 13.84 9.13 -11.39
CA GLU A 55 15.02 9.33 -10.54
C GLU A 55 14.65 9.87 -9.15
N ARG A 56 13.69 10.79 -9.07
CA ARG A 56 13.17 11.31 -7.80
C ARG A 56 12.45 10.22 -7.02
N GLN A 57 11.62 9.39 -7.67
CA GLN A 57 10.94 8.26 -7.03
C GLN A 57 11.91 7.20 -6.52
N ASN A 58 13.01 6.93 -7.23
CA ASN A 58 14.09 6.09 -6.70
C ASN A 58 14.68 6.66 -5.41
N ARG A 59 14.91 7.98 -5.34
CA ARG A 59 15.40 8.62 -4.13
C ARG A 59 14.38 8.57 -2.99
N LEU A 60 13.09 8.69 -3.30
CA LEU A 60 12.01 8.51 -2.34
C LEU A 60 12.00 7.09 -1.77
N LEU A 61 12.07 6.07 -2.63
CA LEU A 61 12.17 4.66 -2.23
C LEU A 61 13.40 4.40 -1.36
N LEU A 62 14.56 4.94 -1.73
CA LEU A 62 15.77 4.81 -0.92
C LEU A 62 15.65 5.50 0.44
N ALA A 63 14.99 6.66 0.50
CA ALA A 63 14.76 7.37 1.75
C ALA A 63 13.83 6.56 2.68
N LEU A 64 12.77 5.98 2.13
CA LEU A 64 11.87 5.07 2.84
C LEU A 64 12.63 3.84 3.38
N LEU A 65 13.46 3.20 2.55
CA LEU A 65 14.17 1.97 2.90
C LEU A 65 15.34 2.18 3.87
N LYS A 66 15.84 3.41 3.99
CA LYS A 66 16.92 3.74 4.93
C LYS A 66 16.43 3.75 6.38
N ASP A 67 15.13 3.89 6.59
CA ASP A 67 14.51 4.00 7.91
C ASP A 67 13.70 2.73 8.19
N GLU A 68 14.20 1.88 9.10
CA GLU A 68 13.60 0.57 9.40
C GLU A 68 12.17 0.68 9.93
N GLU A 69 11.86 1.74 10.69
CA GLU A 69 10.53 1.95 11.25
C GLU A 69 9.53 2.35 10.16
N LYS A 70 9.90 3.30 9.30
CA LYS A 70 9.05 3.76 8.19
C LYS A 70 8.84 2.68 7.15
N SER A 71 9.91 1.95 6.80
CA SER A 71 9.80 0.82 5.90
C SER A 71 8.91 -0.28 6.48
N ALA A 72 9.00 -0.61 7.77
CA ALA A 72 8.10 -1.58 8.39
C ALA A 72 6.64 -1.13 8.34
N ARG A 73 6.35 0.15 8.65
CA ARG A 73 4.99 0.73 8.54
C ARG A 73 4.45 0.63 7.12
N PHE A 74 5.24 1.02 6.13
CA PHE A 74 4.87 0.93 4.71
C PHE A 74 4.60 -0.52 4.26
N LEU A 75 5.44 -1.47 4.68
CA LEU A 75 5.25 -2.88 4.33
C LEU A 75 4.00 -3.47 4.98
N ALA A 76 3.70 -3.07 6.21
CA ALA A 76 2.47 -3.46 6.89
C ALA A 76 1.23 -2.91 6.18
N MET A 77 1.29 -1.66 5.72
CA MET A 77 0.25 -1.03 4.89
C MET A 77 -0.01 -1.82 3.60
N ILE A 78 1.03 -2.16 2.84
CA ILE A 78 0.91 -2.98 1.62
C ILE A 78 0.31 -4.36 1.90
N ALA A 79 0.78 -5.02 2.96
CA ALA A 79 0.27 -6.34 3.34
C ALA A 79 -1.21 -6.27 3.77
N GLY A 80 -1.61 -5.19 4.45
CA GLY A 80 -2.98 -4.91 4.84
C GLY A 80 -3.91 -4.66 3.66
N ASP A 81 -3.49 -3.84 2.69
CA ASP A 81 -4.26 -3.56 1.47
C ASP A 81 -4.49 -4.85 0.64
N GLY A 82 -3.44 -5.67 0.49
CA GLY A 82 -3.57 -6.98 -0.17
C GLY A 82 -4.54 -7.94 0.53
N LEU A 83 -4.66 -7.87 1.87
CA LEU A 83 -5.67 -8.61 2.62
C LEU A 83 -7.07 -8.01 2.42
N GLY A 84 -7.19 -6.68 2.37
CA GLY A 84 -8.43 -5.96 2.09
C GLY A 84 -9.03 -6.33 0.73
N LEU A 85 -8.19 -6.45 -0.30
CA LEU A 85 -8.61 -6.90 -1.64
C LEU A 85 -9.18 -8.32 -1.64
N LEU A 86 -8.64 -9.23 -0.82
CA LEU A 86 -9.09 -10.63 -0.76
C LEU A 86 -10.40 -10.81 0.03
N LEU A 87 -10.75 -9.86 0.89
CA LEU A 87 -11.89 -9.98 1.82
C LEU A 87 -13.16 -9.25 1.33
N GLU A 88 -13.15 -8.70 0.11
CA GLU A 88 -14.31 -8.14 -0.62
C GLU A 88 -15.39 -7.49 0.27
N SER A 89 -15.07 -6.39 0.95
CA SER A 89 -16.09 -5.44 1.39
C SER A 89 -15.48 -4.05 1.52
N GLU A 90 -15.59 -3.29 0.43
CA GLU A 90 -14.89 -2.03 0.19
C GLU A 90 -13.37 -2.23 0.08
N HIS A 91 -12.73 -1.56 -0.88
CA HIS A 91 -11.30 -1.34 -0.69
C HIS A 91 -11.23 -0.68 0.68
N VAL A 92 -10.61 -1.33 1.67
CA VAL A 92 -9.98 -0.61 2.77
C VAL A 92 -8.82 0.12 2.12
N GLY A 93 -9.16 1.06 1.22
CA GLY A 93 -8.24 1.99 0.62
C GLY A 93 -7.58 2.59 1.83
N MET A 94 -6.27 2.43 1.88
CA MET A 94 -5.46 2.86 2.99
C MET A 94 -5.99 4.19 3.48
N VAL A 95 -6.22 4.31 4.78
CA VAL A 95 -6.69 5.57 5.36
C VAL A 95 -5.72 6.63 4.86
N SER A 96 -6.18 7.48 3.94
CA SER A 96 -5.28 8.35 3.15
C SER A 96 -4.37 9.15 4.07
N ASP A 97 -4.88 9.48 5.26
CA ASP A 97 -4.21 10.25 6.30
C ASP A 97 -2.98 9.55 6.88
N GLU A 98 -2.98 8.22 7.06
CA GLU A 98 -1.84 7.49 7.64
C GLU A 98 -0.69 7.34 6.64
N GLU A 99 -1.03 7.02 5.39
CA GLU A 99 -0.07 7.03 4.29
C GLU A 99 0.52 8.44 4.10
N ASP A 100 -0.35 9.45 4.20
CA ASP A 100 -0.01 10.85 4.05
C ASP A 100 1.01 11.32 5.09
N GLU A 101 0.82 10.93 6.36
CA GLU A 101 1.74 11.19 7.46
C GLU A 101 3.08 10.48 7.25
N LEU A 102 3.05 9.19 6.87
CA LEU A 102 4.25 8.42 6.57
C LEU A 102 5.11 9.10 5.51
N TRP A 103 4.50 9.57 4.41
CA TRP A 103 5.25 10.25 3.35
C TRP A 103 5.89 11.56 3.83
N GLU A 104 5.22 12.35 4.67
CA GLU A 104 5.79 13.56 5.25
C GLU A 104 7.00 13.24 6.15
N GLU A 105 6.96 12.15 6.91
CA GLU A 105 8.10 11.68 7.70
C GLU A 105 9.26 11.19 6.81
N VAL A 106 8.97 10.58 5.66
CA VAL A 106 10.00 10.18 4.67
C VAL A 106 10.64 11.42 4.05
N TYR A 107 9.85 12.44 3.69
CA TYR A 107 10.36 13.69 3.12
C TYR A 107 11.35 14.40 4.05
N ALA A 108 11.17 14.31 5.36
CA ALA A 108 12.11 14.89 6.33
C ALA A 108 13.57 14.36 6.17
N GLY A 109 13.73 13.16 5.59
CA GLY A 109 15.04 12.56 5.30
C GLY A 109 15.63 12.90 3.93
N MET A 110 14.93 13.68 3.10
CA MET A 110 15.29 13.93 1.70
C MET A 110 15.96 15.30 1.47
N GLY A 111 16.58 15.47 0.30
CA GLY A 111 17.11 16.76 -0.13
C GLY A 111 15.98 17.78 -0.35
N ARG A 112 16.23 19.06 -0.02
CA ARG A 112 15.21 20.13 -0.06
C ARG A 112 14.48 20.24 -1.40
N GLU A 113 15.20 20.03 -2.49
CA GLU A 113 14.64 20.07 -3.84
C GLU A 113 13.62 18.94 -4.08
N ASP A 114 13.94 17.72 -3.66
CA ASP A 114 13.03 16.57 -3.78
C ASP A 114 11.81 16.75 -2.86
N VAL A 115 12.00 17.27 -1.65
CA VAL A 115 10.88 17.59 -0.74
C VAL A 115 9.92 18.58 -1.37
N ALA A 116 10.45 19.67 -1.94
CA ALA A 116 9.63 20.70 -2.58
C ALA A 116 8.87 20.12 -3.79
N PHE A 117 9.54 19.27 -4.56
CA PHE A 117 8.96 18.59 -5.71
C PHE A 117 7.79 17.68 -5.30
N PHE A 118 7.99 16.77 -4.35
CA PHE A 118 6.97 15.79 -3.95
C PHE A 118 5.77 16.45 -3.25
N ARG A 119 6.00 17.49 -2.43
CA ARG A 119 4.90 18.26 -1.84
C ARG A 119 4.09 19.01 -2.89
N ALA A 120 4.73 19.59 -3.91
CA ALA A 120 4.03 20.23 -5.02
C ALA A 120 3.23 19.21 -5.83
N ALA A 121 3.87 18.11 -6.24
CA ALA A 121 3.23 16.99 -6.93
C ALA A 121 2.01 16.45 -6.19
N ARG A 122 2.09 16.31 -4.87
CA ARG A 122 0.97 15.83 -4.04
C ARG A 122 -0.16 16.85 -3.92
N ARG A 123 0.17 18.11 -3.66
CA ARG A 123 -0.82 19.21 -3.63
C ARG A 123 -1.57 19.33 -4.96
N ASP A 124 -0.88 19.10 -6.05
CA ASP A 124 -1.41 19.25 -7.40
C ASP A 124 -2.07 17.94 -7.92
N GLY A 125 -2.14 16.88 -7.10
CA GLY A 125 -2.77 15.59 -7.43
C GLY A 125 -1.93 14.65 -8.31
N ILE A 126 -0.84 15.16 -8.90
CA ILE A 126 0.05 14.46 -9.84
C ILE A 126 0.73 13.25 -9.19
N LEU A 127 1.02 13.30 -7.88
CA LEU A 127 1.67 12.18 -7.19
C LEU A 127 0.82 10.91 -7.23
N GLY A 128 -0.49 11.02 -6.99
CA GLY A 128 -1.40 9.87 -7.00
C GLY A 128 -1.54 9.26 -8.38
N GLU A 129 -1.58 10.08 -9.43
CA GLU A 129 -1.66 9.63 -10.82
C GLU A 129 -0.38 8.90 -11.30
N ASN A 130 0.73 9.04 -10.58
CA ASN A 130 2.04 8.53 -10.99
C ASN A 130 2.74 7.69 -9.92
N ILE A 131 2.03 7.34 -8.85
CA ILE A 131 2.48 6.42 -7.79
C ILE A 131 2.63 4.99 -8.33
N GLU A 132 1.99 4.67 -9.46
CA GLU A 132 2.01 3.35 -10.08
C GLU A 132 3.45 2.83 -10.31
N LEU A 133 4.39 3.70 -10.69
CA LEU A 133 5.80 3.32 -10.86
C LEU A 133 6.47 2.86 -9.54
N ILE A 134 6.05 3.43 -8.40
CA ILE A 134 6.49 2.97 -7.07
C ILE A 134 5.86 1.62 -6.77
N HIS A 135 4.58 1.44 -7.07
CA HIS A 135 3.90 0.16 -6.88
C HIS A 135 4.53 -0.95 -7.74
N GLU A 136 4.89 -0.68 -8.99
CA GLU A 136 5.57 -1.64 -9.87
C GLU A 136 6.99 -1.99 -9.43
N ALA A 137 7.67 -1.03 -8.80
CA ALA A 137 8.96 -1.28 -8.19
C ALA A 137 8.85 -2.30 -7.05
N ILE A 138 7.65 -2.51 -6.50
CA ILE A 138 7.39 -3.36 -5.35
C ILE A 138 6.68 -4.65 -5.81
N ALA A 139 7.35 -5.79 -5.65
CA ALA A 139 6.77 -7.10 -5.84
C ALA A 139 6.56 -7.80 -4.50
N VAL A 140 5.32 -8.20 -4.22
CA VAL A 140 4.94 -8.91 -2.99
C VAL A 140 4.71 -10.38 -3.32
N ASP A 141 5.47 -11.27 -2.70
CA ASP A 141 5.18 -12.71 -2.69
C ASP A 141 4.55 -13.11 -1.37
N TRP A 142 3.35 -13.67 -1.42
CA TRP A 142 2.73 -14.34 -0.28
C TRP A 142 3.41 -15.68 0.01
N LYS A 143 3.79 -15.91 1.26
CA LYS A 143 4.42 -17.16 1.73
C LYS A 143 3.48 -18.01 2.56
N GLY A 144 2.67 -17.37 3.39
CA GLY A 144 1.68 -18.05 4.21
C GLY A 144 0.83 -17.08 5.02
N ALA A 145 -0.21 -17.65 5.63
CA ALA A 145 -1.06 -16.96 6.59
C ALA A 145 -1.41 -17.93 7.71
N GLU A 146 -1.32 -17.47 8.95
CA GLU A 146 -1.74 -18.23 10.14
C GLU A 146 -2.71 -17.39 10.95
N ILE A 147 -3.75 -18.04 11.48
CA ILE A 147 -4.64 -17.39 12.44
C ILE A 147 -4.08 -17.66 13.83
N GLU A 148 -3.55 -16.61 14.46
CA GLU A 148 -3.05 -16.70 15.84
C GLU A 148 -4.19 -16.73 16.85
N GLU A 149 -5.30 -16.04 16.56
CA GLU A 149 -6.41 -15.91 17.50
C GLU A 149 -7.74 -15.76 16.78
N VAL A 150 -8.79 -16.42 17.28
CA VAL A 150 -10.18 -16.21 16.86
C VAL A 150 -11.03 -15.95 18.09
N ARG A 151 -11.77 -14.84 18.07
CA ARG A 151 -12.76 -14.49 19.09
C ARG A 151 -14.13 -14.43 18.44
N VAL A 152 -15.12 -15.03 19.09
CA VAL A 152 -16.53 -14.77 18.76
C VAL A 152 -16.92 -13.48 19.46
N VAL A 153 -17.52 -12.55 18.72
CA VAL A 153 -18.02 -11.29 19.28
C VAL A 153 -19.46 -11.46 19.73
#